data_AF-A0A840NEG0-F1
#
_entry.id   AF-A0A840NEG0-F1
#
_cell.length_a   1.000
_cell.length_b   1.000
_cell.length_c   1.000
_cell.angle_alpha   90.00
_cell.angle_beta   90.00
_cell.angle_gamma   90.00
#
_symmetry.space_group_name_H-M   'P 1'
#
loop_
_entity.id
_entity.type
_entity.pdbx_description
1 polymer ?
#
loop_
_entity_poly.entity_id
_entity_poly.type
_entity_poly.pdbx_seq_one_letter_code
_entity_poly.pdbx_strand_id
1 'polypeptide(L)'
;MSFEGATKLIHQVCTLAGSTSLLDDIRAQTRESGISTAITRHDSAAIFDWLMTSFSYQGISDRVARSYLAKHGNIRWADIEASLRQAQPCSKLTNYWSYGECRYDKGSSTCSQPEHIADCAVPQHKLRNGRLNQTAYSFFLFVRDIAEGDLVGWIDERLREPRNAHGRTEAESAMERQERLLGPLRNVYGVSDKILTMSLSGLLIGAPNSHQNWRETGFGMIAIDSLVHNFLHRTGILHGCGKPHNYGPACYATGGCASIVRDASAQIDAASFNSGFPANFPRFVQHAIWRFCAADGLDICNGNRIDDRKSCENRYCQLGRKCQKWPLKPQ
;
A
#
# COMPACT_ATOMS: atom_id res chain seq x y z
N MET A 1 26.80 -11.78 1.83
CA MET A 1 25.84 -12.79 1.31
C MET A 1 25.75 -12.60 -0.20
N SER A 2 25.85 -13.66 -1.02
CA SER A 2 25.66 -13.55 -2.47
C SER A 2 24.17 -13.44 -2.83
N PHE A 3 23.86 -12.96 -4.03
CA PHE A 3 22.47 -12.85 -4.50
C PHE A 3 21.76 -14.22 -4.57
N GLU A 4 22.46 -15.27 -5.01
CA GLU A 4 21.95 -16.64 -4.99
C GLU A 4 21.62 -17.10 -3.56
N GLY A 5 22.49 -16.79 -2.60
CA GLY A 5 22.26 -17.07 -1.19
C GLY A 5 21.05 -16.32 -0.62
N ALA A 6 20.88 -15.05 -1.01
CA ALA A 6 19.72 -14.24 -0.65
C ALA A 6 18.43 -14.82 -1.23
N THR A 7 18.42 -15.18 -2.51
CA THR A 7 17.27 -15.79 -3.20
C THR A 7 16.88 -17.12 -2.55
N LYS A 8 17.84 -17.99 -2.23
CA LYS A 8 17.59 -19.24 -1.49
C LYS A 8 17.00 -18.99 -0.09
N LEU A 9 17.44 -17.93 0.61
CA LEU A 9 16.91 -17.57 1.91
C LEU A 9 15.49 -17.02 1.81
N ILE A 10 15.21 -16.15 0.84
CA ILE A 10 13.87 -15.61 0.56
C ILE A 10 12.91 -16.73 0.10
N HIS A 11 13.37 -17.64 -0.75
CA HIS A 11 12.59 -18.82 -1.14
C HIS A 11 12.22 -19.66 0.09
N GLN A 12 13.17 -19.91 1.00
CA GLN A 12 12.87 -20.61 2.25
C GLN A 12 11.82 -19.86 3.08
N VAL A 13 11.85 -18.52 3.12
CA VAL A 13 10.77 -17.73 3.76
C VAL A 13 9.43 -17.93 3.05
N CYS A 14 9.40 -17.98 1.72
CA CYS A 14 8.18 -18.27 0.97
C CYS A 14 7.63 -19.66 1.31
N THR A 15 8.49 -20.68 1.48
CA THR A 15 8.08 -22.01 1.94
C THR A 15 7.49 -22.00 3.35
N LEU A 16 8.05 -21.21 4.26
CA LEU A 16 7.64 -21.20 5.66
C LEU A 16 6.44 -20.31 5.97
N ALA A 17 6.35 -19.17 5.30
CA ALA A 17 5.41 -18.09 5.62
C ALA A 17 4.55 -17.65 4.44
N GLY A 18 4.79 -18.17 3.22
CA GLY A 18 3.96 -17.92 2.06
C GLY A 18 2.53 -18.36 2.31
N SER A 19 1.56 -17.52 1.95
CA SER A 19 0.16 -17.92 1.96
C SER A 19 -0.20 -18.48 0.59
N THR A 20 -0.47 -19.77 0.51
CA THR A 20 -0.92 -20.41 -0.74
C THR A 20 -2.33 -19.95 -1.11
N SER A 21 -3.13 -19.46 -0.17
CA SER A 21 -4.46 -18.89 -0.42
C SER A 21 -4.44 -17.39 -0.73
N LEU A 22 -3.28 -16.72 -0.82
CA LEU A 22 -3.18 -15.25 -0.90
C LEU A 22 -4.13 -14.62 -1.95
N LEU A 23 -4.16 -15.16 -3.17
CA LEU A 23 -5.05 -14.63 -4.22
C LEU A 23 -6.52 -14.88 -3.91
N ASP A 24 -6.84 -16.06 -3.38
CA ASP A 24 -8.21 -16.43 -3.05
C ASP A 24 -8.73 -15.60 -1.88
N ASP A 25 -7.89 -15.33 -0.88
CA ASP A 25 -8.20 -14.48 0.27
C ASP A 25 -8.48 -13.04 -0.18
N ILE A 26 -7.63 -12.46 -1.04
CA ILE A 26 -7.85 -11.11 -1.60
C ILE A 26 -9.14 -11.06 -2.42
N ARG A 27 -9.39 -12.08 -3.25
CA ARG A 27 -10.60 -12.16 -4.07
C ARG A 27 -11.86 -12.38 -3.24
N ALA A 28 -11.79 -13.19 -2.19
CA ALA A 28 -12.88 -13.39 -1.25
C ALA A 28 -13.21 -12.07 -0.54
N GLN A 29 -12.21 -11.40 0.01
CA GLN A 29 -12.37 -10.11 0.68
C GLN A 29 -13.01 -9.05 -0.23
N THR A 30 -12.55 -8.95 -1.48
CA THR A 30 -13.09 -7.98 -2.46
C THR A 30 -14.50 -8.35 -2.93
N ARG A 31 -14.86 -9.63 -3.02
CA ARG A 31 -16.24 -10.06 -3.29
C ARG A 31 -17.17 -9.79 -2.11
N GLU A 32 -16.77 -10.17 -0.90
CA GLU A 32 -17.53 -9.96 0.33
C GLU A 32 -17.78 -8.47 0.61
N SER A 33 -16.81 -7.62 0.26
CA SER A 33 -16.93 -6.17 0.36
C SER A 33 -17.71 -5.53 -0.80
N GLY A 34 -18.20 -6.31 -1.77
CA GLY A 34 -18.93 -5.80 -2.94
C GLY A 34 -18.07 -5.09 -4.00
N ILE A 35 -16.76 -5.03 -3.82
CA ILE A 35 -15.83 -4.25 -4.65
C ILE A 35 -15.71 -4.81 -6.07
N SER A 36 -15.77 -6.13 -6.23
CA SER A 36 -15.78 -6.74 -7.57
C SER A 36 -16.97 -6.26 -8.41
N THR A 37 -18.15 -6.14 -7.78
CA THR A 37 -19.36 -5.59 -8.40
C THR A 37 -19.24 -4.09 -8.64
N ALA A 38 -18.68 -3.33 -7.68
CA ALA A 38 -18.45 -1.90 -7.81
C ALA A 38 -17.55 -1.58 -9.01
N ILE A 39 -16.45 -2.34 -9.20
CA ILE A 39 -15.58 -2.20 -10.37
C ILE A 39 -16.38 -2.43 -11.66
N THR A 40 -17.14 -3.52 -11.74
CA THR A 40 -17.93 -3.86 -12.94
C THR A 40 -18.96 -2.77 -13.29
N ARG A 41 -19.47 -2.06 -12.27
CA ARG A 41 -20.49 -1.01 -12.43
C ARG A 41 -19.92 0.41 -12.49
N HIS A 42 -18.60 0.58 -12.47
CA HIS A 42 -17.95 1.90 -12.36
C HIS A 42 -18.46 2.70 -11.14
N ASP A 43 -18.72 2.01 -10.02
CA ASP A 43 -19.19 2.63 -8.78
C ASP A 43 -18.01 3.22 -7.98
N SER A 44 -17.60 4.42 -8.39
CA SER A 44 -16.52 5.20 -7.74
C SER A 44 -16.79 5.47 -6.26
N ALA A 45 -18.06 5.64 -5.87
CA ALA A 45 -18.44 5.91 -4.49
C ALA A 45 -18.15 4.71 -3.58
N ALA A 46 -18.51 3.50 -4.00
CA ALA A 46 -18.21 2.29 -3.26
C ALA A 46 -16.69 2.03 -3.15
N ILE A 47 -15.92 2.29 -4.21
CA ILE A 47 -14.46 2.15 -4.19
C ILE A 47 -13.83 3.21 -3.27
N PHE A 48 -14.35 4.44 -3.28
CA PHE A 48 -13.94 5.50 -2.37
C PHE A 48 -14.12 5.09 -0.90
N ASP A 49 -15.31 4.62 -0.53
CA ASP A 49 -15.64 4.19 0.84
C ASP A 49 -14.69 3.08 1.33
N TRP A 50 -14.38 2.14 0.43
CA TRP A 50 -13.46 1.05 0.72
C TRP A 50 -12.01 1.52 0.88
N LEU A 51 -11.52 2.41 0.01
CA LEU A 51 -10.18 2.98 0.12
C LEU A 51 -10.04 3.85 1.38
N MET A 52 -11.07 4.60 1.76
CA MET A 52 -11.08 5.39 2.99
C MET A 52 -10.93 4.52 4.24
N THR A 53 -11.46 3.29 4.21
CA THR A 53 -11.22 2.30 5.27
C THR A 53 -9.73 1.99 5.35
N SER A 54 -9.08 1.69 4.23
CA SER A 54 -7.63 1.41 4.18
C SER A 54 -6.77 2.61 4.60
N PHE A 55 -7.14 3.83 4.22
CA PHE A 55 -6.40 5.05 4.61
C PHE A 55 -6.46 5.33 6.11
N SER A 56 -7.50 4.83 6.80
CA SER A 56 -7.64 4.96 8.24
C SER A 56 -6.57 4.17 9.01
N TYR A 57 -5.90 3.19 8.41
CA TYR A 57 -4.84 2.42 9.07
C TYR A 57 -3.51 3.17 9.18
N GLN A 58 -3.36 4.32 8.51
CA GLN A 58 -2.08 5.04 8.54
C GLN A 58 -1.71 5.56 9.94
N GLY A 59 -0.42 5.43 10.28
CA GLY A 59 0.18 6.05 11.46
C GLY A 59 -0.21 5.45 12.82
N ILE A 60 -0.96 4.34 12.84
CA ILE A 60 -1.36 3.65 14.07
C ILE A 60 -1.35 2.12 13.85
N SER A 61 -1.54 1.35 14.92
CA SER A 61 -1.72 -0.11 14.79
C SER A 61 -3.09 -0.46 14.19
N ASP A 62 -3.13 -1.55 13.43
CA ASP A 62 -4.35 -2.05 12.79
C ASP A 62 -5.46 -2.38 13.78
N ARG A 63 -5.11 -2.79 15.00
CA ARG A 63 -6.08 -3.05 16.07
C ARG A 63 -6.79 -1.76 16.50
N VAL A 64 -6.04 -0.69 16.71
CA VAL A 64 -6.60 0.61 17.11
C VAL A 64 -7.45 1.20 15.97
N ALA A 65 -7.00 1.06 14.72
CA ALA A 65 -7.77 1.49 13.55
C ALA A 65 -9.12 0.76 13.47
N ARG A 66 -9.11 -0.58 13.58
CA ARG A 66 -10.31 -1.41 13.58
C ARG A 66 -11.28 -1.05 14.70
N SER A 67 -10.78 -0.91 15.94
CA SER A 67 -11.63 -0.53 17.07
C SER A 67 -12.28 0.85 16.89
N TYR A 68 -11.56 1.81 16.31
CA TYR A 68 -12.13 3.13 16.02
C TYR A 68 -13.24 3.03 14.96
N LEU A 69 -12.96 2.38 13.83
CA LEU A 69 -13.91 2.21 12.73
C LEU A 69 -15.17 1.46 13.18
N ALA A 70 -15.04 0.42 14.00
CA ALA A 70 -16.18 -0.32 14.54
C ALA A 70 -17.07 0.54 15.43
N LYS A 71 -16.49 1.51 16.16
CA LYS A 71 -17.22 2.37 17.10
C LYS A 71 -17.81 3.62 16.43
N HIS A 72 -17.10 4.19 15.47
CA HIS A 72 -17.42 5.52 14.92
C HIS A 72 -17.79 5.50 13.43
N GLY A 73 -17.63 4.36 12.77
CA GLY A 73 -17.75 4.26 11.31
C GLY A 73 -16.58 4.95 10.61
N ASN A 74 -16.79 5.23 9.32
CA ASN A 74 -15.90 6.02 8.48
C ASN A 74 -16.73 7.01 7.67
N ILE A 75 -16.08 7.99 7.08
CA ILE A 75 -16.72 8.91 6.14
C ILE A 75 -17.03 8.17 4.83
N ARG A 76 -18.20 8.44 4.27
CA ARG A 76 -18.63 7.93 2.97
C ARG A 76 -18.69 9.02 1.92
N TRP A 77 -18.67 8.62 0.66
CA TRP A 77 -18.86 9.51 -0.49
C TRP A 77 -20.09 10.42 -0.34
N ALA A 78 -21.24 9.80 -0.02
CA ALA A 78 -22.51 10.50 0.13
C ALA A 78 -22.50 11.53 1.27
N ASP A 79 -21.72 11.30 2.33
CA ASP A 79 -21.58 12.25 3.44
C ASP A 79 -20.87 13.52 2.97
N ILE A 80 -19.82 13.39 2.16
CA ILE A 80 -19.08 14.53 1.59
C ILE A 80 -19.96 15.30 0.61
N GLU A 81 -20.68 14.60 -0.28
CA GLU A 81 -21.61 15.25 -1.22
C GLU A 81 -22.73 16.01 -0.49
N ALA A 82 -23.27 15.45 0.58
CA ALA A 82 -24.28 16.13 1.39
C ALA A 82 -23.69 17.36 2.07
N SER A 83 -22.51 17.24 2.70
CA SER A 83 -21.85 18.37 3.37
C SER A 83 -21.47 19.49 2.39
N LEU A 84 -20.95 19.16 1.20
CA LEU A 84 -20.60 20.16 0.19
C LEU A 84 -21.82 20.88 -0.40
N ARG A 85 -22.99 20.22 -0.44
CA ARG A 85 -24.25 20.87 -0.86
C ARG A 85 -24.84 21.80 0.19
N GLN A 86 -24.59 21.54 1.47
CA GLN A 86 -25.16 22.30 2.59
C GLN A 86 -24.24 23.42 3.07
N ALA A 87 -22.93 23.28 2.91
CA ALA A 87 -21.95 24.24 3.41
C ALA A 87 -21.97 25.55 2.63
N GLN A 88 -21.58 26.63 3.30
CA GLN A 88 -21.34 27.91 2.65
C GLN A 88 -20.22 27.77 1.60
N PRO A 89 -20.31 28.47 0.45
CA PRO A 89 -19.30 28.40 -0.59
C PRO A 89 -17.92 28.80 -0.04
N CYS A 90 -16.98 27.86 -0.08
CA CYS A 90 -15.57 28.10 0.21
C CYS A 90 -14.77 27.87 -1.07
N SER A 91 -14.00 28.88 -1.49
CA SER A 91 -13.20 28.84 -2.73
C SER A 91 -12.22 27.65 -2.76
N LYS A 92 -11.76 27.19 -1.58
CA LYS A 92 -10.87 26.03 -1.44
C LYS A 92 -11.56 24.69 -1.64
N LEU A 93 -12.90 24.62 -1.59
CA LEU A 93 -13.65 23.37 -1.82
C LEU A 93 -14.20 23.25 -3.25
N THR A 94 -13.95 24.24 -4.10
CA THR A 94 -14.50 24.28 -5.46
C THR A 94 -13.90 23.20 -6.37
N ASN A 95 -12.59 22.95 -6.28
CA ASN A 95 -11.91 21.90 -7.04
C ASN A 95 -10.68 21.36 -6.31
N TYR A 96 -10.16 20.23 -6.79
CA TYR A 96 -9.01 19.52 -6.25
C TYR A 96 -7.77 20.40 -6.07
N TRP A 97 -7.41 21.20 -7.08
CA TRP A 97 -6.20 22.02 -7.03
C TRP A 97 -6.34 23.17 -6.03
N SER A 98 -7.51 23.81 -5.96
CA SER A 98 -7.82 24.83 -4.96
C SER A 98 -7.78 24.25 -3.53
N TYR A 99 -8.16 22.98 -3.35
CA TYR A 99 -8.14 22.32 -2.05
C TYR A 99 -6.74 22.10 -1.49
N GLY A 100 -5.73 21.93 -2.34
CA GLY A 100 -4.33 21.82 -1.91
C GLY A 100 -3.86 23.01 -1.04
N GLU A 101 -4.53 24.15 -1.16
CA GLU A 101 -4.26 25.36 -0.37
C GLU A 101 -5.21 25.56 0.81
N CYS A 102 -6.08 24.60 1.14
CA CYS A 102 -7.03 24.73 2.25
C CYS A 102 -6.31 24.84 3.60
N ARG A 103 -5.28 24.01 3.81
CA ARG A 103 -4.44 23.96 5.03
C ARG A 103 -5.24 23.87 6.33
N TYR A 104 -6.37 23.17 6.32
CA TYR A 104 -7.17 22.99 7.54
C TYR A 104 -6.36 22.25 8.60
N ASP A 105 -6.31 22.79 9.81
CA ASP A 105 -5.73 22.11 10.97
C ASP A 105 -6.75 22.03 12.11
N LYS A 106 -7.05 20.80 12.52
CA LYS A 106 -8.06 20.52 13.56
C LYS A 106 -7.60 20.93 14.95
N GLY A 107 -6.29 20.86 15.23
CA GLY A 107 -5.75 21.16 16.57
C GLY A 107 -5.83 22.64 16.89
N SER A 108 -5.42 23.49 15.94
CA SER A 108 -5.47 24.94 16.04
C SER A 108 -6.81 25.53 15.59
N SER A 109 -7.69 24.74 14.97
CA SER A 109 -8.92 25.22 14.34
C SER A 109 -8.65 26.38 13.37
N THR A 110 -7.67 26.20 12.49
CA THR A 110 -7.29 27.20 11.47
C THR A 110 -7.37 26.61 10.07
N CYS A 111 -7.47 27.49 9.07
CA CYS A 111 -7.32 27.17 7.65
C CYS A 111 -6.97 28.45 6.88
N SER A 112 -6.78 28.35 5.56
CA SER A 112 -6.49 29.50 4.70
C SER A 112 -7.69 30.39 4.35
N GLN A 113 -8.88 30.09 4.90
CA GLN A 113 -10.12 30.87 4.78
C GLN A 113 -10.82 30.92 6.15
N PRO A 114 -10.23 31.57 7.16
CA PRO A 114 -10.67 31.47 8.55
C PRO A 114 -12.10 31.95 8.78
N GLU A 115 -12.56 32.95 8.03
CA GLU A 115 -13.93 33.46 8.04
C GLU A 115 -14.98 32.40 7.66
N HIS A 116 -14.60 31.37 6.89
CA HIS A 116 -15.49 30.30 6.47
C HIS A 116 -15.47 29.07 7.41
N ILE A 117 -14.60 29.04 8.43
CA ILE A 117 -14.32 27.80 9.16
C ILE A 117 -15.52 27.27 9.97
N ALA A 118 -16.34 28.17 10.50
CA ALA A 118 -17.49 27.81 11.34
C ALA A 118 -18.52 26.97 10.57
N ASP A 119 -18.73 27.31 9.30
CA ASP A 119 -19.70 26.68 8.40
C ASP A 119 -19.03 25.71 7.39
N CYS A 120 -17.74 25.44 7.55
CA CYS A 120 -16.98 24.61 6.64
C CYS A 120 -17.35 23.12 6.78
N ALA A 121 -17.50 22.45 5.64
CA ALA A 121 -17.82 21.02 5.56
C ALA A 121 -16.69 20.11 6.12
N VAL A 122 -15.43 20.52 5.98
CA VAL A 122 -14.25 19.71 6.34
C VAL A 122 -14.15 19.39 7.84
N PRO A 123 -14.26 20.34 8.77
CA PRO A 123 -14.13 20.07 10.21
C PRO A 123 -15.25 19.21 10.82
N GLN A 124 -16.41 19.12 10.16
CA GLN A 124 -17.63 18.54 10.75
C GLN A 124 -17.60 17.01 10.90
N HIS A 125 -16.70 16.34 10.16
CA HIS A 125 -16.62 14.88 10.15
C HIS A 125 -15.89 14.33 11.37
N LYS A 126 -16.51 13.34 12.02
CA LYS A 126 -15.97 12.64 13.20
C LYS A 126 -14.99 11.53 12.80
N LEU A 127 -13.94 11.88 12.06
CA LEU A 127 -12.81 10.97 11.85
C LEU A 127 -11.80 11.11 12.99
N ARG A 128 -10.93 10.09 13.10
CA ARG A 128 -9.95 9.97 14.19
C ARG A 128 -9.09 11.23 14.35
N ASN A 129 -8.76 11.92 13.26
CA ASN A 129 -8.00 13.15 13.28
C ASN A 129 -8.34 14.06 12.09
N GLY A 130 -7.97 15.34 12.18
CA GLY A 130 -8.21 16.31 11.11
C GLY A 130 -7.47 16.01 9.80
N ARG A 131 -6.34 15.29 9.89
CA ARG A 131 -5.61 14.82 8.70
C ARG A 131 -6.49 13.88 7.86
N LEU A 132 -7.24 12.96 8.48
CA LEU A 132 -8.16 12.08 7.75
C LEU A 132 -9.33 12.86 7.15
N ASN A 133 -9.81 13.94 7.78
CA ASN A 133 -10.80 14.82 7.16
C ASN A 133 -10.21 15.42 5.87
N GLN A 134 -8.98 15.92 5.91
CA GLN A 134 -8.33 16.44 4.71
C GLN A 134 -8.08 15.37 3.65
N THR A 135 -7.65 14.18 4.04
CA THR A 135 -7.48 13.05 3.14
C THR A 135 -8.79 12.71 2.43
N ALA A 136 -9.91 12.66 3.16
CA ALA A 136 -11.21 12.32 2.59
C ALA A 136 -11.65 13.33 1.52
N TYR A 137 -11.59 14.63 1.82
CA TYR A 137 -11.95 15.68 0.86
C TYR A 137 -10.97 15.75 -0.32
N SER A 138 -9.67 15.63 -0.06
CA SER A 138 -8.67 15.62 -1.14
C SER A 138 -8.90 14.44 -2.08
N PHE A 139 -9.19 13.25 -1.56
CA PHE A 139 -9.46 12.08 -2.38
C PHE A 139 -10.80 12.17 -3.11
N PHE A 140 -11.83 12.69 -2.45
CA PHE A 140 -13.15 12.92 -3.05
C PHE A 140 -13.03 13.87 -4.25
N LEU A 141 -12.36 15.01 -4.05
CA LEU A 141 -12.15 16.00 -5.11
C LEU A 141 -11.22 15.45 -6.20
N PHE A 142 -10.25 14.61 -5.87
CA PHE A 142 -9.45 13.91 -6.88
C PHE A 142 -10.34 13.05 -7.77
N VAL A 143 -11.21 12.21 -7.19
CA VAL A 143 -12.11 11.36 -7.97
C VAL A 143 -13.07 12.20 -8.79
N ARG A 144 -13.67 13.24 -8.21
CA ARG A 144 -14.63 14.10 -8.90
C ARG A 144 -14.00 14.90 -10.04
N ASP A 145 -12.82 15.47 -9.84
CA ASP A 145 -12.24 16.45 -10.76
C ASP A 145 -11.14 15.89 -11.66
N ILE A 146 -10.31 14.96 -11.16
CA ILE A 146 -9.18 14.39 -11.89
C ILE A 146 -9.55 13.07 -12.57
N ALA A 147 -10.41 12.28 -11.93
CA ALA A 147 -11.00 11.08 -12.53
C ALA A 147 -12.39 11.34 -13.14
N GLU A 148 -12.83 12.60 -13.21
CA GLU A 148 -14.11 13.02 -13.82
C GLU A 148 -15.33 12.25 -13.28
N GLY A 149 -15.27 11.81 -12.02
CA GLY A 149 -16.30 11.00 -11.37
C GLY A 149 -16.21 9.49 -11.66
N ASP A 150 -15.38 9.04 -12.59
CA ASP A 150 -15.16 7.63 -12.93
C ASP A 150 -13.74 7.16 -12.56
N LEU A 151 -13.58 6.78 -11.29
CA LEU A 151 -12.32 6.24 -10.78
C LEU A 151 -11.93 4.93 -11.49
N VAL A 152 -12.89 4.09 -11.86
CA VAL A 152 -12.60 2.80 -12.53
C VAL A 152 -12.06 3.05 -13.93
N GLY A 153 -12.78 3.86 -14.73
CA GLY A 153 -12.34 4.24 -16.07
C GLY A 153 -11.01 4.99 -16.06
N TRP A 154 -10.77 5.83 -15.05
CA TRP A 154 -9.48 6.48 -14.85
C TRP A 154 -8.36 5.46 -14.57
N ILE A 155 -8.57 4.47 -13.69
CA ILE A 155 -7.58 3.40 -13.46
C ILE A 155 -7.33 2.61 -14.76
N ASP A 156 -8.39 2.25 -15.49
CA ASP A 156 -8.27 1.55 -16.79
C ASP A 156 -7.38 2.31 -17.78
N GLU A 157 -7.56 3.62 -17.88
CA GLU A 157 -6.74 4.45 -18.74
C GLU A 157 -5.26 4.44 -18.33
N ARG A 158 -4.98 4.55 -17.02
CA ARG A 158 -3.60 4.55 -16.49
C ARG A 158 -2.90 3.21 -16.68
N LEU A 159 -3.65 2.11 -16.61
CA LEU A 159 -3.14 0.75 -16.74
C LEU A 159 -3.17 0.21 -18.18
N ARG A 160 -3.70 0.98 -19.14
CA ARG A 160 -3.67 0.62 -20.56
C ARG A 160 -2.25 0.70 -21.12
N GLU A 161 -1.83 -0.33 -21.86
CA GLU A 161 -0.55 -0.34 -22.55
C GLU A 161 -0.43 0.82 -23.55
N PRO A 162 0.69 1.57 -23.53
CA PRO A 162 0.95 2.58 -24.55
C PRO A 162 1.13 1.91 -25.92
N ARG A 163 0.59 2.53 -26.98
CA ARG A 163 0.76 2.05 -28.37
C ARG A 163 2.25 1.93 -28.81
N ASN A 164 3.15 2.61 -28.11
CA ASN A 164 4.58 2.69 -28.41
C ASN A 164 5.46 1.88 -27.42
N ALA A 165 4.94 0.84 -26.79
CA ALA A 165 5.69 0.00 -25.84
C ALA A 165 6.76 -0.92 -26.48
N HIS A 166 7.10 -0.72 -27.76
CA HIS A 166 8.06 -1.55 -28.49
C HIS A 166 9.45 -1.51 -27.83
N GLY A 167 10.00 -2.68 -27.52
CA GLY A 167 11.35 -2.84 -26.97
C GLY A 167 11.48 -2.77 -25.45
N ARG A 168 10.38 -2.62 -24.71
CA ARG A 168 10.39 -2.68 -23.23
C ARG A 168 10.25 -4.12 -22.74
N THR A 169 10.93 -4.43 -21.65
CA THR A 169 10.71 -5.68 -20.90
C THR A 169 9.37 -5.63 -20.16
N GLU A 170 8.78 -6.78 -19.84
CA GLU A 170 7.55 -6.85 -19.04
C GLU A 170 7.69 -6.16 -17.69
N ALA A 171 8.87 -6.24 -17.07
CA ALA A 171 9.17 -5.59 -15.80
C ALA A 171 9.12 -4.06 -15.91
N GLU A 172 9.69 -3.49 -16.98
CA GLU A 172 9.64 -2.05 -17.26
C GLU A 172 8.22 -1.58 -17.52
N SER A 173 7.45 -2.30 -18.33
CA SER A 173 6.03 -1.98 -18.59
C SER A 173 5.20 -2.04 -17.30
N ALA A 174 5.40 -3.06 -16.46
CA ALA A 174 4.70 -3.17 -15.19
C ALA A 174 5.05 -2.01 -14.23
N MET A 175 6.32 -1.59 -14.16
CA MET A 175 6.74 -0.45 -13.34
C MET A 175 6.17 0.87 -13.85
N GLU A 176 6.11 1.07 -15.16
CA GLU A 176 5.48 2.25 -15.75
C GLU A 176 3.97 2.30 -15.45
N ARG A 177 3.26 1.19 -15.59
CA ARG A 177 1.83 1.10 -15.23
C ARG A 177 1.61 1.47 -13.75
N GLN A 178 2.45 0.96 -12.86
CA GLN A 178 2.41 1.33 -11.44
C GLN A 178 2.63 2.83 -11.23
N GLU A 179 3.61 3.43 -11.90
CA GLU A 179 3.91 4.86 -11.72
C GLU A 179 2.85 5.77 -12.33
N ARG A 180 2.27 5.40 -13.48
CA ARG A 180 1.14 6.13 -14.10
C ARG A 180 -0.09 6.14 -13.19
N LEU A 181 -0.26 5.11 -12.37
CA LEU A 181 -1.33 5.03 -11.37
C LEU A 181 -0.96 5.76 -10.07
N LEU A 182 0.21 5.46 -9.49
CA LEU A 182 0.62 5.97 -8.18
C LEU A 182 1.02 7.45 -8.22
N GLY A 183 1.73 7.89 -9.26
CA GLY A 183 2.24 9.25 -9.41
C GLY A 183 1.17 10.33 -9.16
N PRO A 184 0.02 10.30 -9.86
CA PRO A 184 -1.07 11.22 -9.61
C PRO A 184 -1.63 11.10 -8.18
N LEU A 185 -1.86 9.87 -7.69
CA LEU A 185 -2.45 9.61 -6.38
C LEU A 185 -1.56 10.05 -5.20
N ARG A 186 -0.25 10.18 -5.38
CA ARG A 186 0.66 10.76 -4.36
C ARG A 186 0.31 12.21 -4.00
N ASN A 187 -0.43 12.91 -4.86
CA ASN A 187 -0.88 14.27 -4.58
C ASN A 187 -2.11 14.31 -3.66
N VAL A 188 -2.80 13.16 -3.47
CA VAL A 188 -3.92 13.07 -2.52
C VAL A 188 -3.38 13.32 -1.12
N TYR A 189 -3.93 14.34 -0.46
CA TYR A 189 -3.40 14.83 0.80
C TYR A 189 -3.35 13.72 1.84
N GLY A 190 -2.16 13.56 2.40
CA GLY A 190 -1.97 12.78 3.61
C GLY A 190 -2.01 11.27 3.41
N VAL A 191 -1.96 10.75 2.19
CA VAL A 191 -1.80 9.31 1.92
C VAL A 191 -0.34 9.01 1.58
N SER A 192 0.26 8.01 2.22
CA SER A 192 1.65 7.61 1.95
C SER A 192 1.74 6.58 0.82
N ASP A 193 2.87 6.53 0.11
CA ASP A 193 3.16 5.53 -0.92
C ASP A 193 2.93 4.09 -0.44
N LYS A 194 3.30 3.79 0.81
CA LYS A 194 3.05 2.48 1.42
C LYS A 194 1.56 2.15 1.40
N ILE A 195 0.74 3.06 1.90
CA ILE A 195 -0.70 2.85 2.05
C ILE A 195 -1.37 2.81 0.67
N LEU A 196 -0.99 3.70 -0.25
CA LEU A 196 -1.47 3.65 -1.65
C LEU A 196 -1.15 2.30 -2.28
N THR A 197 0.12 1.89 -2.22
CA THR A 197 0.59 0.65 -2.86
C THR A 197 -0.11 -0.57 -2.29
N MET A 198 -0.24 -0.68 -0.96
CA MET A 198 -0.92 -1.80 -0.33
C MET A 198 -2.41 -1.86 -0.66
N SER A 199 -3.11 -0.72 -0.56
CA SER A 199 -4.56 -0.67 -0.77
C SER A 199 -4.90 -0.96 -2.23
N LEU A 200 -4.16 -0.35 -3.16
CA LEU A 200 -4.37 -0.54 -4.59
C LEU A 200 -3.96 -1.95 -5.04
N SER A 201 -2.88 -2.54 -4.49
CA SER A 201 -2.54 -3.93 -4.82
C SER A 201 -3.71 -4.88 -4.54
N GLY A 202 -4.36 -4.76 -3.38
CA GLY A 202 -5.55 -5.56 -3.05
C GLY A 202 -6.73 -5.31 -4.00
N LEU A 203 -7.02 -4.03 -4.29
CA LEU A 203 -8.07 -3.63 -5.24
C LEU A 203 -7.84 -4.24 -6.63
N LEU A 204 -6.62 -4.09 -7.16
CA LEU A 204 -6.25 -4.51 -8.50
C LEU A 204 -6.20 -6.04 -8.64
N ILE A 205 -5.71 -6.75 -7.62
CA ILE A 205 -5.67 -8.22 -7.60
C ILE A 205 -7.09 -8.82 -7.50
N GLY A 206 -7.96 -8.19 -6.70
CA GLY A 206 -9.34 -8.60 -6.51
C GLY A 206 -10.30 -8.19 -7.64
N ALA A 207 -9.82 -7.44 -8.64
CA ALA A 207 -10.62 -7.04 -9.78
C ALA A 207 -11.16 -8.25 -10.58
N PRO A 208 -12.31 -8.09 -11.26
CA PRO A 208 -12.85 -9.12 -12.14
C PRO A 208 -11.82 -9.60 -13.18
N ASN A 209 -11.96 -10.85 -13.65
CA ASN A 209 -11.01 -11.47 -14.58
C ASN A 209 -10.85 -10.71 -15.91
N SER A 210 -11.84 -9.89 -16.30
CA SER A 210 -11.79 -9.01 -17.47
C SER A 210 -10.72 -7.91 -17.35
N HIS A 211 -10.24 -7.58 -16.15
CA HIS A 211 -9.25 -6.53 -15.90
C HIS A 211 -7.85 -7.13 -15.75
N GLN A 212 -7.31 -7.72 -16.82
CA GLN A 212 -6.01 -8.38 -16.78
C GLN A 212 -4.87 -7.44 -16.36
N ASN A 213 -4.79 -6.25 -16.97
CA ASN A 213 -3.75 -5.26 -16.66
C ASN A 213 -3.79 -4.81 -15.18
N TRP A 214 -4.96 -4.79 -14.56
CA TRP A 214 -5.09 -4.50 -13.12
C TRP A 214 -4.36 -5.55 -12.32
N ARG A 215 -4.72 -6.82 -12.50
CA ARG A 215 -4.16 -7.93 -11.72
C ARG A 215 -2.66 -8.03 -11.87
N GLU A 216 -2.16 -7.98 -13.10
CA GLU A 216 -0.72 -8.02 -13.37
C GLU A 216 0.02 -6.85 -12.70
N THR A 217 -0.54 -5.64 -12.78
CA THR A 217 0.03 -4.48 -12.09
C THR A 217 0.03 -4.69 -10.58
N GLY A 218 -1.09 -5.15 -10.02
CA GLY A 218 -1.28 -5.42 -8.60
C GLY A 218 -0.31 -6.48 -8.05
N PHE A 219 0.05 -7.49 -8.85
CA PHE A 219 1.04 -8.52 -8.47
C PHE A 219 2.45 -7.96 -8.24
N GLY A 220 2.81 -6.90 -8.98
CA GLY A 220 4.09 -6.22 -8.84
C GLY A 220 4.11 -5.11 -7.77
N MET A 221 2.96 -4.75 -7.20
CA MET A 221 2.84 -3.65 -6.23
C MET A 221 3.25 -4.10 -4.82
N ILE A 222 4.52 -3.87 -4.49
CA ILE A 222 5.10 -4.23 -3.20
C ILE A 222 5.28 -3.01 -2.30
N ALA A 223 5.05 -3.21 -1.01
CA ALA A 223 5.31 -2.19 0.01
C ALA A 223 6.43 -2.68 0.93
N ILE A 224 7.50 -1.88 1.03
CA ILE A 224 8.57 -2.08 1.99
C ILE A 224 8.23 -1.27 3.23
N ASP A 225 7.86 -1.96 4.30
CA ASP A 225 7.75 -1.38 5.63
C ASP A 225 8.95 -1.71 6.50
N SER A 226 8.92 -1.27 7.76
CA SER A 226 10.01 -1.51 8.69
C SER A 226 10.25 -3.00 8.93
N LEU A 227 9.23 -3.87 8.88
CA LEU A 227 9.42 -5.31 9.07
C LEU A 227 10.19 -5.91 7.90
N VAL A 228 9.76 -5.62 6.67
CA VAL A 228 10.44 -6.10 5.45
C VAL A 228 11.86 -5.54 5.36
N HIS A 229 12.04 -4.24 5.62
CA HIS A 229 13.36 -3.61 5.62
C HIS A 229 14.29 -4.24 6.67
N ASN A 230 13.83 -4.34 7.92
CA ASN A 230 14.63 -4.88 9.02
C ASN A 230 14.98 -6.35 8.80
N PHE A 231 14.08 -7.13 8.18
CA PHE A 231 14.39 -8.49 7.76
C PHE A 231 15.57 -8.54 6.78
N LEU A 232 15.54 -7.72 5.73
CA LEU A 232 16.62 -7.68 4.73
C LEU A 232 17.94 -7.22 5.36
N HIS A 233 17.90 -6.30 6.33
CA HIS A 233 19.08 -5.89 7.08
C HIS A 233 19.62 -7.01 7.98
N ARG A 234 18.79 -7.55 8.89
CA ARG A 234 19.20 -8.58 9.87
C ARG A 234 19.73 -9.85 9.21
N THR A 235 19.17 -10.22 8.07
CA THR A 235 19.63 -11.39 7.30
C THR A 235 20.96 -11.16 6.60
N GLY A 236 21.39 -9.89 6.45
CA GLY A 236 22.55 -9.50 5.67
C GLY A 236 22.29 -9.43 4.17
N ILE A 237 21.04 -9.61 3.73
CA ILE A 237 20.65 -9.49 2.32
C ILE A 237 20.88 -8.07 1.83
N LEU A 238 20.41 -7.06 2.58
CA LEU A 238 20.53 -5.67 2.16
C LEU A 238 21.99 -5.25 1.97
N HIS A 239 22.89 -5.73 2.83
CA HIS A 239 24.31 -5.44 2.71
C HIS A 239 25.01 -6.19 1.57
N GLY A 240 24.63 -7.44 1.34
CA GLY A 240 25.27 -8.28 0.32
C GLY A 240 24.74 -8.07 -1.10
N CYS A 241 23.51 -7.59 -1.25
CA CYS A 241 22.77 -7.61 -2.52
C CYS A 241 22.19 -6.26 -2.93
N GLY A 242 22.34 -5.23 -2.10
CA GLY A 242 21.83 -3.90 -2.39
C GLY A 242 22.79 -2.80 -1.94
N LYS A 243 22.24 -1.59 -1.85
CA LYS A 243 22.93 -0.44 -1.27
C LYS A 243 22.47 -0.30 0.18
N PRO A 244 23.33 -0.48 1.19
CA PRO A 244 22.96 -0.27 2.59
C PRO A 244 22.33 1.10 2.81
N HIS A 245 21.21 1.16 3.53
CA HIS A 245 20.49 2.39 3.82
C HIS A 245 19.63 2.24 5.07
N ASN A 246 19.23 3.37 5.65
CA ASN A 246 18.21 3.41 6.69
C ASN A 246 16.81 3.25 6.09
N TYR A 247 15.89 2.66 6.86
CA TYR A 247 14.48 2.59 6.47
C TYR A 247 13.94 3.97 6.04
N GLY A 248 13.29 4.01 4.88
CA GLY A 248 12.77 5.25 4.31
C GLY A 248 12.75 5.22 2.77
N PRO A 249 12.77 6.40 2.11
CA PRO A 249 12.67 6.50 0.65
C PRO A 249 13.71 5.67 -0.11
N ALA A 250 14.92 5.50 0.45
CA ALA A 250 15.98 4.68 -0.15
C ALA A 250 15.60 3.20 -0.34
N CYS A 251 14.58 2.70 0.38
CA CYS A 251 14.03 1.35 0.16
C CYS A 251 13.51 1.13 -1.27
N TYR A 252 13.08 2.19 -1.95
CA TYR A 252 12.49 2.13 -3.29
C TYR A 252 13.43 2.62 -4.40
N ALA A 253 14.63 3.10 -4.05
CA ALA A 253 15.64 3.47 -5.02
C ALA A 253 16.27 2.23 -5.69
N THR A 254 16.96 2.42 -6.82
CA THR A 254 17.73 1.36 -7.49
C THR A 254 18.75 0.73 -6.55
N GLY A 255 18.69 -0.59 -6.39
CA GLY A 255 19.49 -1.34 -5.42
C GLY A 255 18.99 -1.26 -3.97
N GLY A 256 17.82 -0.66 -3.73
CA GLY A 256 17.12 -0.66 -2.46
C GLY A 256 16.35 -1.97 -2.21
N CYS A 257 15.64 -2.04 -1.06
CA CYS A 257 14.88 -3.22 -0.65
C CYS A 257 13.86 -3.71 -1.70
N ALA A 258 13.15 -2.79 -2.35
CA ALA A 258 12.15 -3.13 -3.36
C ALA A 258 12.78 -3.77 -4.60
N SER A 259 13.97 -3.31 -5.01
CA SER A 259 14.75 -3.94 -6.10
C SER A 259 15.07 -5.37 -5.74
N ILE A 260 15.68 -5.59 -4.56
CA ILE A 260 16.07 -6.92 -4.09
C ILE A 260 14.88 -7.89 -4.09
N VAL A 261 13.72 -7.46 -3.58
CA VAL A 261 12.53 -8.32 -3.53
C VAL A 261 12.02 -8.66 -4.92
N ARG A 262 12.03 -7.71 -5.87
CA ARG A 262 11.64 -7.97 -7.26
C ARG A 262 12.62 -8.90 -7.97
N ASP A 263 13.91 -8.65 -7.80
CA ASP A 263 14.97 -9.45 -8.41
C ASP A 263 14.92 -10.90 -7.88
N ALA A 264 14.70 -11.07 -6.57
CA ALA A 264 14.55 -12.39 -5.95
C ALA A 264 13.26 -13.08 -6.42
N SER A 265 12.15 -12.33 -6.54
CA SER A 265 10.88 -12.85 -7.07
C SER A 265 11.02 -13.35 -8.51
N ALA A 266 11.81 -12.68 -9.36
CA ALA A 266 12.05 -13.12 -10.72
C ALA A 266 12.78 -14.48 -10.80
N GLN A 267 13.43 -14.92 -9.72
CA GLN A 267 14.11 -16.22 -9.62
C GLN A 267 13.34 -17.26 -8.80
N ILE A 268 12.18 -16.90 -8.25
CA ILE A 268 11.33 -17.78 -7.44
C ILE A 268 10.04 -18.00 -8.21
N ASP A 269 9.83 -19.21 -8.72
CA ASP A 269 8.58 -19.58 -9.36
C ASP A 269 7.46 -19.72 -8.30
N ALA A 270 6.63 -18.69 -8.20
CA ALA A 270 5.51 -18.67 -7.25
C ALA A 270 4.42 -19.69 -7.63
N ALA A 271 4.34 -20.13 -8.89
CA ALA A 271 3.39 -21.15 -9.33
C ALA A 271 3.68 -22.53 -8.70
N SER A 272 4.93 -22.76 -8.27
CA SER A 272 5.32 -23.97 -7.53
C SER A 272 4.67 -24.06 -6.13
N PHE A 273 4.26 -22.94 -5.54
CA PHE A 273 3.56 -22.91 -4.25
C PHE A 273 2.04 -23.00 -4.42
N ASN A 274 1.51 -22.42 -5.50
CA ASN A 274 0.12 -22.57 -5.93
C ASN A 274 0.06 -22.34 -7.44
N SER A 275 -0.44 -23.32 -8.20
CA SER A 275 -0.56 -23.25 -9.66
C SER A 275 -1.42 -22.09 -10.20
N GLY A 276 -2.24 -21.45 -9.35
CA GLY A 276 -3.00 -20.26 -9.69
C GLY A 276 -2.22 -18.95 -9.56
N PHE A 277 -0.99 -18.98 -9.04
CA PHE A 277 -0.11 -17.80 -8.97
C PHE A 277 0.63 -17.58 -10.30
N PRO A 278 0.93 -16.32 -10.67
CA PRO A 278 1.88 -16.07 -11.75
C PRO A 278 3.27 -16.55 -11.34
N ALA A 279 4.10 -16.98 -12.28
CA ALA A 279 5.45 -17.45 -11.98
C ALA A 279 6.28 -16.39 -11.24
N ASN A 280 6.26 -15.15 -11.72
CA ASN A 280 6.87 -14.01 -11.01
C ASN A 280 5.79 -13.28 -10.18
N PHE A 281 5.87 -13.38 -8.85
CA PHE A 281 4.88 -12.77 -7.96
C PHE A 281 5.50 -11.97 -6.79
N PRO A 282 6.00 -10.74 -7.05
CA PRO A 282 6.71 -9.96 -6.02
C PRO A 282 5.87 -9.67 -4.78
N ARG A 283 4.56 -9.47 -4.94
CA ARG A 283 3.62 -9.27 -3.83
C ARG A 283 3.55 -10.49 -2.91
N PHE A 284 3.56 -11.71 -3.44
CA PHE A 284 3.62 -12.93 -2.62
C PHE A 284 4.91 -13.01 -1.82
N VAL A 285 6.06 -12.73 -2.45
CA VAL A 285 7.36 -12.74 -1.78
C VAL A 285 7.41 -11.70 -0.66
N GLN A 286 6.99 -10.46 -0.94
CA GLN A 286 6.92 -9.40 0.07
C GLN A 286 5.99 -9.80 1.23
N HIS A 287 4.83 -10.37 0.91
CA HIS A 287 3.86 -10.82 1.91
C HIS A 287 4.38 -11.97 2.77
N ALA A 288 5.13 -12.92 2.20
CA ALA A 288 5.76 -14.00 2.95
C ALA A 288 6.82 -13.46 3.94
N ILE A 289 7.64 -12.50 3.50
CA ILE A 289 8.61 -11.83 4.40
C ILE A 289 7.86 -11.11 5.53
N TRP A 290 6.81 -10.36 5.19
CA TRP A 290 6.00 -9.68 6.19
C TRP A 290 5.39 -10.68 7.19
N ARG A 291 4.74 -11.76 6.74
CA ARG A 291 4.18 -12.81 7.61
C ARG A 291 5.24 -13.48 8.48
N PHE A 292 6.46 -13.65 7.99
CA PHE A 292 7.54 -14.22 8.81
C PHE A 292 7.93 -13.31 9.99
N CYS A 293 7.74 -12.00 9.84
CA CYS A 293 8.17 -10.99 10.81
C CYS A 293 7.05 -10.45 11.70
N ALA A 294 5.84 -10.34 11.16
CA ALA A 294 4.72 -9.67 11.80
C ALA A 294 4.18 -10.47 12.99
N ALA A 295 3.68 -9.76 14.00
CA ALA A 295 3.13 -10.35 15.23
C ALA A 295 1.85 -11.17 14.98
N ASP A 296 1.06 -10.78 13.97
CA ASP A 296 -0.11 -11.48 13.47
C ASP A 296 0.23 -12.53 12.39
N GLY A 297 1.52 -12.71 12.10
CA GLY A 297 2.06 -13.78 11.28
C GLY A 297 2.73 -14.87 12.13
N LEU A 298 3.95 -15.25 11.76
CA LEU A 298 4.76 -16.22 12.49
C LEU A 298 5.55 -15.59 13.65
N ASP A 299 5.70 -14.26 13.65
CA ASP A 299 6.36 -13.53 14.74
C ASP A 299 7.81 -13.99 15.03
N ILE A 300 8.55 -14.46 14.01
CA ILE A 300 9.89 -15.05 14.18
C ILE A 300 10.98 -13.98 14.16
N CYS A 301 10.94 -13.09 13.15
CA CYS A 301 11.92 -12.01 12.97
C CYS A 301 11.35 -10.65 13.41
N ASN A 302 10.56 -10.64 14.48
CA ASN A 302 9.94 -9.44 15.02
C ASN A 302 10.93 -8.64 15.90
N GLY A 303 10.99 -7.32 15.72
CA GLY A 303 11.81 -6.43 16.57
C GLY A 303 11.39 -6.39 18.03
N ASN A 304 10.13 -6.73 18.35
CA ASN A 304 9.69 -6.86 19.74
C ASN A 304 10.26 -8.11 20.44
N ARG A 305 10.91 -9.02 19.70
CA ARG A 305 11.47 -10.29 20.20
C ARG A 305 12.97 -10.40 20.03
N ILE A 306 13.61 -9.39 19.44
CA ILE A 306 15.03 -9.39 19.11
C ILE A 306 15.67 -8.13 19.71
N ASP A 307 16.75 -8.33 20.47
CA ASP A 307 17.59 -7.22 20.91
C ASP A 307 18.49 -6.77 19.75
N ASP A 308 18.09 -5.70 19.07
CA ASP A 308 18.77 -5.16 17.89
C ASP A 308 20.14 -4.54 18.16
N ARG A 309 20.60 -4.50 19.42
CA ARG A 309 21.97 -4.05 19.77
C ARG A 309 23.01 -5.13 19.58
N LYS A 310 22.59 -6.39 19.51
CA LYS A 310 23.46 -7.56 19.41
C LYS A 310 23.00 -8.49 18.30
N SER A 311 23.85 -9.46 17.99
CA SER A 311 23.49 -10.51 17.03
C SER A 311 22.26 -11.29 17.50
N CYS A 312 21.37 -11.64 16.57
CA CYS A 312 20.13 -12.34 16.91
C CYS A 312 20.40 -13.70 17.60
N GLU A 313 19.81 -13.90 18.79
CA GLU A 313 19.96 -15.10 19.60
C GLU A 313 18.81 -16.11 19.45
N ASN A 314 17.83 -15.84 18.57
CA ASN A 314 16.68 -16.73 18.38
C ASN A 314 17.12 -18.10 17.80
N ARG A 315 17.26 -19.09 18.68
CA ARG A 315 17.71 -20.46 18.34
C ARG A 315 16.66 -21.26 17.55
N TYR A 316 15.39 -20.85 17.61
CA TYR A 316 14.29 -21.52 16.92
C TYR A 316 14.04 -20.96 15.52
N CYS A 317 14.75 -19.89 15.12
CA CYS A 317 14.65 -19.34 13.78
C CYS A 317 15.23 -20.32 12.76
N GLN A 318 14.37 -20.84 11.88
CA GLN A 318 14.75 -21.82 10.85
C GLN A 318 15.67 -21.25 9.76
N LEU A 319 15.83 -19.93 9.70
CA LEU A 319 16.80 -19.24 8.83
C LEU A 319 18.16 -19.06 9.51
N GLY A 320 18.25 -19.30 10.82
CA GLY A 320 19.36 -18.87 11.67
C GLY A 320 20.75 -19.34 11.24
N ARG A 321 20.86 -20.49 10.54
CA ARG A 321 22.15 -20.98 10.01
C ARG A 321 22.61 -20.27 8.73
N LYS A 322 21.68 -19.69 7.97
CA LYS A 322 21.94 -18.99 6.70
C LYS A 322 21.89 -17.46 6.85
N CYS A 323 21.24 -16.99 7.91
CA CYS A 323 21.12 -15.59 8.28
C CYS A 323 22.44 -15.06 8.87
N GLN A 324 22.86 -13.86 8.46
CA GLN A 324 24.05 -13.21 9.02
C GLN A 324 23.83 -12.64 10.43
N LYS A 325 22.57 -12.51 10.86
CA LYS A 325 22.15 -12.07 12.21
C LYS A 325 22.62 -10.67 12.59
N TRP A 326 22.70 -9.77 11.62
CA TRP A 326 23.22 -8.42 11.84
C TRP A 326 22.34 -7.62 12.81
N PRO A 327 22.93 -6.95 13.81
CA PRO A 327 22.21 -6.00 14.65
C PRO A 327 21.74 -4.80 13.82
N LEU A 328 20.57 -4.22 14.15
CA LEU A 328 20.12 -2.97 13.51
C LEU A 328 20.76 -1.73 14.16
N LYS A 329 21.18 -1.83 15.42
CA LYS A 329 21.70 -0.72 16.23
C LYS A 329 22.98 -1.15 16.98
N PRO A 330 24.06 -1.51 16.26
CA PRO A 330 25.30 -1.92 16.90
C PRO A 330 25.81 -0.81 17.84
N GLN A 331 26.31 -1.20 19.01
CA GLN A 331 26.96 -0.30 19.96
C GLN A 331 28.42 -0.03 19.57
#